data_AF-A0A846PD48-F1
#
_entry.id   AF-A0A846PD48-F1
#
_cell.length_a   1.000
_cell.length_b   1.000
_cell.length_c   1.000
_cell.angle_alpha   90.00
_cell.angle_beta   90.00
_cell.angle_gamma   90.00
#
_symmetry.space_group_name_H-M   'P 1'
#
loop_
_entity.id
_entity.type
_entity.pdbx_description
1 polymer ?
#
loop_
_entity_poly.entity_id
_entity_poly.type
_entity_poly.pdbx_seq_one_letter_code
_entity_poly.pdbx_strand_id
1 'polypeptide(L)' 'MCGFLNIDTAEKLGVAAAIVSGVESFEDVLATQIKAATSKAKTLGINAGMRGIEAIKHMF' A
#
# COMPACT_ATOMS: atom_id res chain seq x y z
N MET A 1 2.91 -0.24 3.37
CA MET A 1 4.26 -0.78 3.67
C MET A 1 5.32 0.06 2.96
N CYS A 2 6.57 0.04 3.42
CA CYS A 2 7.67 0.76 2.75
C CYS A 2 8.06 0.09 1.41
N GLY A 3 8.85 0.79 0.58
CA GLY A 3 9.19 0.38 -0.78
C GLY A 3 10.04 -0.89 -0.91
N PHE A 4 10.49 -1.48 0.19
CA PHE A 4 11.20 -2.77 0.19
C PHE A 4 10.29 -3.96 -0.15
N LEU A 5 8.97 -3.81 -0.03
CA LEU A 5 8.04 -4.83 -0.46
C LEU A 5 8.04 -4.94 -1.99
N ASN A 6 8.37 -6.13 -2.49
CA ASN A 6 8.22 -6.45 -3.90
C ASN A 6 6.73 -6.64 -4.24
N ILE A 7 6.15 -5.65 -4.93
CA ILE A 7 4.73 -5.63 -5.26
C ILE A 7 4.35 -6.75 -6.24
N ASP A 8 5.24 -7.13 -7.16
CA ASP A 8 5.01 -8.20 -8.12
C ASP A 8 4.91 -9.58 -7.43
N THR A 9 5.74 -9.81 -6.41
CA THR A 9 5.64 -11.02 -5.58
C THR A 9 4.35 -11.01 -4.78
N ALA A 10 3.96 -9.87 -4.19
CA ALA A 10 2.70 -9.76 -3.45
C ALA A 10 1.47 -10.00 -4.36
N GLU A 11 1.51 -9.51 -5.61
CA GLU A 11 0.51 -9.81 -6.64
C GLU A 11 0.41 -11.31 -6.91
N LYS A 12 1.55 -11.97 -7.19
CA LYS A 12 1.59 -13.41 -7.49
C LYS A 12 1.07 -14.27 -6.34
N LEU A 13 1.30 -13.84 -5.10
CA LEU A 13 0.82 -14.51 -3.89
C LEU A 13 -0.64 -14.16 -3.54
N GLY A 14 -1.28 -13.26 -4.28
CA GLY A 14 -2.67 -12.83 -4.01
C GLY A 14 -2.81 -12.13 -2.66
N VAL A 15 -1.80 -11.39 -2.23
CA VAL A 15 -1.80 -10.64 -0.97
C VAL A 15 -2.37 -9.24 -1.21
N ALA A 16 -3.25 -8.77 -0.34
CA ALA A 16 -3.68 -7.37 -0.34
C ALA A 16 -2.54 -6.53 0.22
N ALA A 17 -1.89 -5.72 -0.61
CA ALA A 17 -0.75 -4.93 -0.23
C ALA A 17 -0.73 -3.58 -0.95
N ALA A 18 -0.21 -2.57 -0.27
CA ALA A 18 0.06 -1.25 -0.83
C ALA A 18 1.41 -0.74 -0.35
N ILE A 19 2.14 -0.07 -1.25
CA ILE A 19 3.48 0.44 -1.01
C ILE A 19 3.54 1.96 -1.12
N VAL A 20 4.35 2.57 -0.26
CA VAL A 20 4.80 3.96 -0.34
C VAL A 20 6.31 3.99 -0.61
N SER A 21 6.88 5.16 -0.90
CA SER A 21 8.33 5.32 -1.12
C SER A 21 8.82 6.62 -0.49
N GLY A 22 10.11 6.69 -0.16
CA GLY A 22 10.73 7.89 0.43
C GLY A 22 10.26 8.18 1.86
N VAL A 23 10.12 7.13 2.67
CA VAL A 23 9.63 7.21 4.06
C VAL A 23 10.68 6.67 5.01
N GLU A 24 10.87 7.32 6.15
CA GLU A 24 11.88 6.95 7.16
C GLU A 24 11.25 6.49 8.48
N SER A 25 9.96 6.79 8.68
CA SER A 25 9.17 6.42 9.85
C SER A 25 7.84 5.76 9.48
N PHE A 26 7.16 5.20 10.48
CA PHE A 26 5.82 4.63 10.29
C PHE A 26 4.78 5.73 10.06
N GLU A 27 4.94 6.87 10.73
CA GLU A 27 4.13 8.06 10.57
C GLU A 27 4.18 8.57 9.13
N ASP A 28 5.37 8.55 8.50
CA ASP A 28 5.53 8.91 7.09
C ASP A 28 4.75 7.97 6.17
N VAL A 29 4.70 6.67 6.49
CA VAL A 29 3.91 5.68 5.73
C VAL A 29 2.43 6.02 5.76
N LEU A 30 1.91 6.46 6.90
CA LEU A 30 0.50 6.84 7.06
C LEU A 30 0.19 8.17 6.38
N ALA A 31 1.14 9.12 6.41
CA ALA A 31 0.94 10.45 5.87
C ALA A 31 1.06 10.51 4.34
N THR A 32 1.98 9.72 3.77
CA THR A 32 2.34 9.70 2.35
C THR A 32 1.31 9.01 1.47
N GLN A 33 1.34 9.33 0.17
CA GLN A 33 0.49 8.70 -0.84
C GLN A 33 1.01 7.32 -1.27
N ILE A 34 0.09 6.39 -1.49
CA ILE A 34 0.38 5.08 -2.07
C ILE A 34 0.92 5.24 -3.48
N LYS A 35 2.06 4.62 -3.72
CA LYS A 35 2.69 4.54 -5.04
C LYS A 35 2.08 3.43 -5.88
N ALA A 36 1.85 2.26 -5.29
CA ALA A 36 1.24 1.12 -5.96
C ALA A 36 0.46 0.24 -4.98
N ALA A 37 -0.57 -0.43 -5.49
CA ALA A 37 -1.40 -1.37 -4.76
C ALA A 37 -1.61 -2.63 -5.60
N THR A 38 -1.70 -3.78 -4.93
CA THR A 38 -2.04 -5.06 -5.56
C THR A 38 -3.47 -5.04 -6.11
N SER A 39 -3.76 -5.87 -7.10
CA SER A 39 -5.09 -6.06 -7.66
C SER A 39 -6.09 -6.42 -6.56
N LYS A 40 -5.71 -7.29 -5.61
CA LYS A 40 -6.53 -7.62 -4.43
C LYS A 40 -6.75 -6.42 -3.49
N ALA A 41 -5.75 -5.56 -3.30
CA ALA A 41 -5.94 -4.33 -2.53
C ALA A 41 -6.90 -3.35 -3.25
N LYS A 42 -6.81 -3.25 -4.58
CA LYS A 42 -7.72 -2.42 -5.39
C LYS A 42 -9.17 -2.87 -5.28
N THR A 43 -9.44 -4.18 -5.22
CA THR A 43 -10.81 -4.68 -5.00
C THR A 43 -11.38 -4.30 -3.63
N LEU A 44 -10.51 -3.98 -2.66
CA LEU A 44 -10.92 -3.48 -1.34
C LEU A 44 -11.11 -1.95 -1.32
N GLY A 45 -10.86 -1.26 -2.44
CA GLY A 45 -10.97 0.21 -2.55
C GLY A 45 -9.65 0.96 -2.44
N ILE A 46 -8.52 0.25 -2.29
CA ILE A 46 -7.20 0.86 -2.11
C ILE A 46 -6.57 1.18 -3.47
N ASN A 47 -6.37 2.46 -3.75
CA ASN A 47 -5.84 2.94 -5.02
C ASN A 47 -4.55 3.75 -4.86
N ALA A 48 -3.75 3.82 -5.92
CA ALA A 48 -2.60 4.71 -5.98
C ALA A 48 -3.06 6.18 -5.80
N GLY A 49 -2.24 6.98 -5.12
CA GLY A 49 -2.57 8.35 -4.74
C GLY A 49 -3.38 8.49 -3.45
N MET A 50 -3.95 7.40 -2.91
CA MET A 50 -4.60 7.40 -1.60
C MET A 50 -3.55 7.58 -0.48
N ARG A 51 -3.87 8.34 0.57
CA ARG A 51 -2.98 8.43 1.75
C ARG A 51 -2.93 7.08 2.47
N GLY A 52 -1.77 6.72 3.01
CA GLY A 52 -1.58 5.46 3.73
C GLY A 52 -2.59 5.26 4.87
N ILE A 53 -2.95 6.33 5.57
CA ILE A 53 -3.96 6.32 6.64
C ILE A 53 -5.38 5.99 6.16
N GLU A 54 -5.73 6.32 4.92
CA GLU A 54 -7.03 5.95 4.37
C GLU A 54 -7.02 4.49 3.92
N ALA A 55 -5.94 4.05 3.29
CA ALA A 55 -5.80 2.69 2.81
C ALA A 55 -5.84 1.63 3.92
N ILE A 56 -5.29 1.92 5.10
CA ILE A 56 -5.29 0.96 6.21
C ILE A 56 -6.70 0.63 6.68
N LYS A 57 -7.66 1.55 6.53
CA LYS A 57 -9.07 1.35 6.91
C LYS A 57 -9.77 0.30 6.03
N HIS A 58 -9.23 0.01 4.85
CA HIS A 58 -9.75 -1.00 3.92
C HIS A 58 -9.11 -2.39 4.11
N MET A 59 -8.14 -2.52 5.02
CA MET A 59 -7.42 -3.78 5.26
C MET A 59 -7.87 -4.53 6.53
N PHE A 60 -8.94 -4.07 7.18
CA PHE A 60 -9.58 -4.69 8.34
C PHE A 60 -10.98 -5.21 7.99
#